data_AF-A0A1I6LWC2-F1
#
_entry.id   AF-A0A1I6LWC2-F1
#
_cell.length_a   1.000
_cell.length_b   1.000
_cell.length_c   1.000
_cell.angle_alpha   90.00
_cell.angle_beta   90.00
_cell.angle_gamma   90.00
#
_symmetry.space_group_name_H-M   'P 1'
#
loop_
_entity.id
_entity.type
_entity.pdbx_description
1 polymer ?
#
loop_
_entity_poly.entity_id
_entity_poly.type
_entity_poly.pdbx_seq_one_letter_code
_entity_poly.pdbx_strand_id
1 'polypeptide(L)' 'MACVRCGGSMAEFELGENVSRRCEECGFVDVPVSHVREESPRESWEDAIDRFNARQYGVKRDVTTHRPGTADD' A
#
# COMPACT_ATOMS: atom_id res chain seq x y z
N MET A 1 -7.15 26.38 14.16
CA MET A 1 -8.05 25.24 14.47
C MET A 1 -7.28 24.29 15.38
N ALA A 2 -7.93 23.63 16.35
CA ALA A 2 -7.26 22.68 17.25
C ALA A 2 -6.94 21.35 16.54
N CYS A 3 -5.91 20.64 16.99
CA CYS A 3 -5.53 19.33 16.47
C CYS A 3 -6.66 18.31 16.63
N VAL A 4 -7.08 17.65 15.56
CA VAL A 4 -8.14 16.62 15.59
C VAL A 4 -7.76 15.34 16.34
N ARG A 5 -6.47 15.15 16.64
CA ARG A 5 -5.97 13.96 17.35
C ARG A 5 -5.88 14.15 18.85
N CYS A 6 -5.45 15.33 19.31
CA CYS A 6 -5.14 15.58 20.72
C CYS A 6 -5.72 16.89 21.28
N GLY A 7 -6.33 17.73 20.45
CA GLY A 7 -6.83 19.05 20.85
C GLY A 7 -5.76 20.14 20.99
N GLY A 8 -4.49 19.82 20.73
CA GLY A 8 -3.34 20.75 20.83
C GLY A 8 -3.32 21.88 19.79
N SER A 9 -2.33 22.77 19.91
CA SER A 9 -2.11 23.88 18.99
C SER A 9 -1.66 23.37 17.61
N MET A 10 -2.05 24.09 16.57
CA MET A 10 -1.60 23.84 15.20
C MET A 10 -0.75 25.02 14.75
N ALA A 11 0.49 24.74 14.34
CA ALA A 11 1.37 25.67 13.65
C ALA A 11 1.21 25.53 12.13
N GLU A 12 1.31 26.64 11.41
CA GLU A 12 1.23 26.70 9.94
C GLU A 12 2.60 27.06 9.35
N PHE A 13 2.98 26.38 8.28
CA PHE A 13 4.23 26.57 7.56
C PHE A 13 3.95 26.76 6.07
N GLU A 14 4.55 27.79 5.49
CA GLU A 14 4.37 28.15 4.08
C GLU A 14 5.69 28.04 3.31
N LEU A 15 5.65 27.46 2.11
CA LEU A 15 6.78 27.39 1.18
C LEU A 15 6.29 27.56 -0.27
N GLY A 16 6.41 28.78 -0.79
CA GLY A 16 5.83 29.16 -2.08
C GLY A 16 4.31 29.07 -2.03
N GLU A 17 3.71 28.27 -2.90
CA GLU A 17 2.25 28.03 -2.92
C GLU A 17 1.81 26.88 -1.99
N ASN A 18 2.76 26.24 -1.30
CA ASN A 18 2.46 25.10 -0.43
C ASN A 18 2.23 25.57 1.01
N VAL A 19 1.13 25.09 1.61
CA VAL A 19 0.79 25.33 3.01
C VAL A 19 0.69 23.98 3.72
N SER A 20 1.30 23.86 4.89
CA SER A 20 1.18 22.69 5.76
C SER A 20 0.88 23.10 7.20
N ARG A 21 0.08 22.30 7.90
CA ARG A 21 -0.29 22.57 9.30
C ARG A 21 0.13 21.38 10.17
N ARG A 22 0.90 21.63 11.23
CA ARG A 22 1.43 20.61 12.14
C ARG A 22 1.03 20.89 13.58
N CYS A 23 0.62 19.85 14.31
CA CYS A 23 0.42 19.90 15.74
C CYS A 23 1.77 19.89 16.47
N GLU A 24 1.96 20.83 17.40
CA GLU A 24 3.22 20.97 18.13
C GLU A 24 3.38 19.92 19.24
N GLU A 25 2.28 19.35 19.72
CA GLU A 25 2.26 18.41 20.84
C GLU A 25 2.35 16.96 20.40
N CYS A 26 1.57 16.53 19.40
CA CYS A 26 1.53 15.13 18.96
C CYS A 26 2.15 14.88 17.58
N GLY A 27 2.57 15.94 16.88
CA GLY A 27 3.22 15.83 15.57
C GLY A 27 2.30 15.47 14.41
N PHE A 28 0.97 15.43 14.61
CA PHE A 28 0.01 15.28 13.51
C PHE A 28 0.21 16.37 12.46
N VAL A 29 0.18 16.01 11.17
CA VAL A 29 0.28 16.97 10.06
C VAL A 29 -0.94 16.85 9.17
N ASP A 30 -1.64 17.96 8.97
CA ASP A 30 -2.84 18.05 8.15
C ASP A 30 -2.46 18.35 6.70
N VAL A 31 -1.85 17.35 6.04
CA VAL A 31 -1.52 17.41 4.62
C VAL A 31 -2.64 16.72 3.83
N PRO A 32 -3.25 17.38 2.84
CA PRO A 32 -4.16 16.70 1.94
C PRO A 32 -3.37 15.63 1.17
N VAL A 33 -3.66 14.36 1.43
CA VAL A 33 -3.08 13.24 0.69
C VAL A 33 -4.13 12.68 -0.27
N SER A 34 -3.74 12.47 -1.53
CA SER A 34 -4.55 11.68 -2.44
C SER A 34 -4.40 10.21 -2.07
N HIS A 35 -5.50 9.56 -1.68
CA HIS A 35 -5.56 8.09 -1.56
C HIS A 35 -5.84 7.42 -2.91
N VAL A 36 -5.93 8.18 -3.99
CA VAL A 36 -6.04 7.62 -5.34
C VAL A 36 -4.68 7.09 -5.72
N ARG A 37 -4.57 5.77 -5.77
CA ARG A 37 -3.45 5.10 -6.42
C ARG A 37 -3.58 5.38 -7.92
N GLU A 38 -2.53 5.91 -8.55
CA GLU A 38 -2.43 5.89 -10.01
C GLU A 38 -2.59 4.43 -10.47
N GLU A 39 -3.62 4.18 -11.27
CA GLU A 39 -4.00 2.83 -11.70
C GLU A 39 -2.90 2.23 -12.57
N SER A 40 -1.94 1.59 -11.93
CA SER A 40 -1.09 0.58 -12.56
C SER A 40 -1.98 -0.63 -12.87
N PRO A 41 -1.75 -1.35 -13.98
CA PRO A 41 -2.45 -2.59 -14.24
C PRO A 41 -2.43 -3.48 -13.00
N ARG A 42 -3.62 -3.89 -12.53
CA ARG A 42 -3.71 -4.78 -11.38
C ARG A 42 -3.09 -6.11 -11.78
N GLU A 43 -1.99 -6.48 -11.13
CA GLU A 43 -1.45 -7.82 -11.26
C GLU A 43 -2.42 -8.85 -10.64
N SER A 44 -2.40 -10.06 -11.17
CA SER A 44 -3.12 -11.17 -10.53
C SER A 44 -2.41 -11.55 -9.22
N TRP A 45 -3.14 -12.16 -8.30
CA TRP A 45 -2.55 -12.71 -7.07
C TRP A 45 -1.51 -13.79 -7.36
N GLU A 46 -1.74 -14.57 -8.42
CA GLU A 46 -0.84 -15.63 -8.87
C GLU A 46 0.51 -15.04 -9.33
N ASP A 47 0.46 -14.03 -10.20
CA ASP A 47 1.67 -13.32 -10.67
C ASP A 47 2.44 -12.67 -9.51
N ALA A 48 1.73 -12.11 -8.53
CA ALA A 48 2.34 -11.48 -7.37
C ALA A 48 3.12 -12.49 -6.49
N ILE A 49 2.50 -13.65 -6.23
CA ILE A 49 3.10 -14.74 -5.45
C ILE A 49 4.28 -15.35 -6.20
N ASP A 50 4.15 -15.56 -7.51
CA ASP A 50 5.21 -16.12 -8.35
C ASP A 50 6.41 -15.19 -8.42
N ARG A 51 6.18 -13.87 -8.61
CA ARG A 51 7.26 -12.88 -8.57
C ARG A 51 7.95 -12.84 -7.20
N PHE A 52 7.20 -12.90 -6.11
CA PHE A 52 7.77 -12.94 -4.77
C PHE A 52 8.67 -14.18 -4.62
N ASN A 53 8.17 -15.36 -4.96
CA ASN A 53 8.93 -16.60 -4.86
C ASN A 53 10.17 -16.60 -5.76
N ALA A 54 10.07 -16.08 -6.98
CA ALA A 54 11.21 -15.94 -7.88
C ALA A 54 12.31 -15.02 -7.30
N ARG A 55 11.92 -13.93 -6.63
CA ARG A 55 12.87 -13.00 -5.97
C ARG A 55 13.49 -13.59 -4.71
N GLN A 56 12.74 -14.35 -3.92
CA GLN A 56 13.18 -14.86 -2.62
C GLN A 56 13.91 -16.20 -2.71
N TYR A 57 13.50 -17.09 -3.63
CA TYR A 57 13.88 -18.49 -3.61
C TYR A 57 14.47 -19.02 -4.93
N GLY A 58 14.55 -18.19 -5.97
CA GLY A 58 15.33 -18.49 -7.18
C GLY A 58 14.86 -19.68 -8.03
N VAL A 59 13.65 -20.22 -7.82
CA VAL A 59 13.16 -21.39 -8.58
C VAL A 59 11.67 -21.23 -8.95
N LYS A 60 11.34 -21.45 -10.22
CA LYS A 60 9.96 -21.45 -10.75
C LYS A 60 9.25 -22.75 -10.36
N ARG A 61 7.98 -22.66 -9.95
CA ARG A 61 7.13 -23.84 -9.73
C ARG A 61 6.78 -24.45 -11.10
N ASP A 62 7.21 -25.69 -11.36
CA ASP A 62 6.62 -26.48 -12.44
C ASP A 62 5.21 -26.93 -12.02
N VAL A 63 4.20 -26.17 -12.43
CA VAL A 63 2.80 -26.56 -12.28
C VAL A 63 2.47 -27.56 -13.38
N THR A 64 2.90 -28.81 -13.22
CA THR A 64 2.27 -29.92 -13.93
C THR A 64 1.32 -30.61 -12.96
N THR A 65 0.10 -30.08 -12.85
CA THR A 65 -0.97 -30.78 -12.15
C THR A 65 -1.43 -31.94 -13.01
N HIS A 66 -0.87 -33.13 -12.78
CA HIS A 66 -1.53 -34.36 -13.20
C HIS A 66 -2.73 -34.57 -12.25
N ARG A 67 -3.95 -34.37 -12.76
CA ARG A 67 -5.17 -34.82 -12.09
C ARG A 67 -5.35 -36.30 -12.42
N PRO A 68 -5.21 -37.25 -11.48
CA PRO A 68 -5.66 -38.60 -11.74
C PRO A 68 -7.18 -38.53 -11.86
N GLY A 69 -7.71 -38.96 -13.01
CA GLY A 69 -9.14 -39.17 -13.14
C GLY A 69 -9.55 -40.30 -12.21
N THR A 70 -10.45 -40.01 -11.28
CA THR A 70 -11.22 -41.06 -10.61
C THR A 70 -12.18 -41.64 -11.65
N ALA A 71 -11.82 -42.81 -12.19
CA ALA A 71 -12.79 -43.73 -12.75
C ALA A 71 -13.49 -44.40 -11.55
N ASP A 72 -14.81 -44.36 -11.52
CA ASP A 72 -15.64 -45.28 -10.74
C ASP A 72 -16.91 -45.55 -11.56
N ASP A 73 -17.32 -46.82 -11.51
CA ASP A 73 -18.33 -47.55 -12.30
C ASP A 73 -19.72 -46.90 -12.44
#